data_AF-A0A176J4U1-F1
#
_entry.id   AF-A0A176J4U1-F1
#
_cell.length_a   1.000
_cell.length_b   1.000
_cell.length_c   1.000
_cell.angle_alpha   90.00
_cell.angle_beta   90.00
_cell.angle_gamma   90.00
#
_symmetry.space_group_name_H-M   'P 1'
#
loop_
_entity.id
_entity.type
_entity.pdbx_description
1 polymer ?
#
loop_
_entity_poly.entity_id
_entity_poly.type
_entity_poly.pdbx_seq_one_letter_code
_entity_poly.pdbx_strand_id
1 'polypeptide(L)'
;MKNRSRSYYRHQRRRSVNRKLMVMKHVWGSADRDEPVHPYLKHPGKLSKAKLNCSCTMCKYEKHFQIPKPAVKSKTDLMQQELKEYFL
;
A
#
# COMPACT_ATOMS: atom_id res chain seq x y z
N MET A 1 16.19 -24.11 11.60
CA MET A 1 15.82 -24.43 10.20
C MET A 1 17.08 -24.92 9.49
N LYS A 2 17.08 -26.15 8.97
CA LYS A 2 18.22 -26.66 8.18
C LYS A 2 18.54 -25.65 7.07
N ASN A 3 19.81 -25.24 6.97
CA ASN A 3 20.38 -24.39 5.93
C ASN A 3 20.06 -22.88 5.94
N ARG A 4 19.45 -22.32 7.01
CA ARG A 4 19.31 -20.87 7.16
C ARG A 4 20.36 -20.31 8.11
N SER A 5 21.52 -19.97 7.56
CA SER A 5 22.60 -19.32 8.31
C SER A 5 22.31 -17.83 8.56
N ARG A 6 23.11 -17.21 9.43
CA ARG A 6 23.07 -15.76 9.66
C ARG A 6 23.36 -14.95 8.37
N SER A 7 24.17 -15.49 7.45
CA SER A 7 24.42 -14.86 6.14
C SER A 7 23.16 -14.87 5.27
N TYR A 8 22.38 -15.95 5.28
CA TYR A 8 21.10 -16.02 4.57
C TYR A 8 20.13 -14.91 5.03
N TYR A 9 19.95 -14.73 6.34
CA TYR A 9 19.04 -13.69 6.87
C TYR A 9 19.53 -12.27 6.53
N ARG A 10 20.85 -12.03 6.56
CA ARG A 10 21.44 -10.75 6.11
C ARG A 10 21.17 -10.49 4.63
N HIS A 11 21.33 -11.51 3.79
CA HIS A 11 21.04 -11.41 2.36
C HIS A 11 19.55 -11.10 2.12
N GLN A 12 18.63 -11.84 2.76
CA GLN A 12 17.18 -11.60 2.63
C GLN A 12 16.78 -10.21 3.10
N ARG A 13 17.35 -9.73 4.22
CA ARG A 13 17.13 -8.37 4.70
C ARG A 13 17.59 -7.33 3.67
N ARG A 14 18.82 -7.48 3.15
CA ARG A 14 19.37 -6.57 2.13
C ARG A 14 18.52 -6.57 0.86
N ARG A 15 18.10 -7.75 0.38
CA ARG A 15 17.21 -7.89 -0.78
C ARG A 15 15.88 -7.15 -0.58
N SER A 16 15.23 -7.34 0.57
CA SER A 16 13.97 -6.66 0.90
C SER A 16 14.12 -5.14 0.99
N VAL A 17 15.17 -4.67 1.66
CA VAL A 17 15.50 -3.23 1.75
C VAL A 17 15.74 -2.63 0.37
N ASN A 18 16.57 -3.27 -0.47
CA ASN A 18 16.89 -2.77 -1.80
C ASN A 18 15.66 -2.71 -2.71
N ARG A 19 14.79 -3.73 -2.68
CA ARG A 19 13.54 -3.72 -3.45
C ARG A 19 12.63 -2.56 -3.04
N LYS A 20 12.51 -2.31 -1.73
CA LYS A 20 11.71 -1.19 -1.21
C LYS A 20 12.31 0.17 -1.57
N LEU A 21 13.64 0.29 -1.50
CA LEU A 21 14.34 1.49 -1.90
C LEU A 21 14.12 1.81 -3.40
N MET A 22 14.15 0.77 -4.25
CA MET A 22 13.88 0.89 -5.68
C MET A 22 12.49 1.47 -5.94
N VAL A 23 11.45 0.94 -5.26
CA VAL A 23 10.08 1.48 -5.36
C VAL A 23 10.03 2.96 -4.96
N MET A 24 10.67 3.33 -3.86
CA MET A 24 10.68 4.72 -3.40
C MET A 24 11.37 5.66 -4.39
N LYS A 25 12.51 5.24 -4.96
CA LYS A 25 13.25 6.05 -5.92
C LYS A 25 12.49 6.23 -7.22
N HIS A 26 12.05 5.14 -7.83
CA HIS A 26 11.55 5.14 -9.21
C HIS A 26 10.03 5.23 -9.33
N VAL A 27 9.27 4.67 -8.39
CA VAL A 27 7.79 4.63 -8.48
C VAL A 27 7.17 5.84 -7.78
N TRP A 28 7.73 6.27 -6.64
CA TRP A 28 7.24 7.45 -5.91
C TRP A 28 7.90 8.76 -6.37
N GLY A 29 8.72 8.73 -7.44
CA GLY A 29 9.34 9.92 -8.02
C GLY A 29 10.22 10.69 -7.04
N SER A 30 10.98 9.97 -6.20
CA SER A 30 11.91 10.58 -5.23
C SER A 30 13.37 10.55 -5.69
N ALA A 31 13.67 9.97 -6.86
CA ALA A 31 15.03 9.90 -7.39
C ALA A 31 15.53 11.24 -7.93
N ASP A 32 14.65 12.04 -8.52
CA ASP A 32 14.99 13.26 -9.27
C ASP A 32 14.73 14.55 -8.46
N ARG A 33 14.57 14.45 -7.14
CA ARG A 33 14.38 15.62 -6.26
C ARG A 33 15.66 15.92 -5.51
N ASP A 34 16.03 17.20 -5.46
CA ASP A 34 17.29 17.69 -4.87
C ASP A 34 17.43 17.36 -3.37
N GLU A 35 16.31 17.15 -2.67
CA GLU A 35 16.31 16.70 -1.28
C GLU A 35 15.63 15.32 -1.13
N PRO A 36 16.18 14.42 -0.30
CA PRO A 36 15.57 13.13 -0.02
C PRO A 36 14.23 13.32 0.70
N VAL A 37 13.15 13.32 -0.08
CA VAL A 37 11.75 13.55 0.33
C VAL A 37 11.30 12.69 1.51
N HIS A 38 11.92 11.51 1.70
CA HIS A 38 11.45 10.52 2.66
C HIS A 38 12.55 10.03 3.63
N PRO A 39 12.29 9.92 4.95
CA PRO A 39 13.27 9.47 5.96
C PRO A 39 13.93 8.11 5.70
N TYR A 40 13.32 7.28 4.85
CA TYR A 40 13.85 5.96 4.50
C TYR A 40 14.92 6.03 3.40
N LEU A 41 15.01 7.14 2.65
CA LEU A 41 16.13 7.39 1.75
C LEU A 41 17.40 7.71 2.53
N LYS A 42 17.28 8.49 3.62
CA LYS A 42 18.37 8.78 4.56
C LYS A 42 18.79 7.55 5.37
N HIS A 43 17.82 6.72 5.79
CA HIS A 43 18.07 5.54 6.61
C HIS A 43 17.39 4.27 6.04
N PRO A 44 17.95 3.68 4.98
CA PRO A 44 17.31 2.57 4.26
C PRO A 44 17.20 1.29 5.08
N GLY A 45 18.04 1.10 6.10
CA GLY A 45 17.97 -0.07 6.99
C GLY A 45 16.63 -0.21 7.72
N LYS A 46 15.86 0.88 7.89
CA LYS A 46 14.51 0.88 8.48
C LYS A 46 13.47 0.25 7.55
N LEU A 47 13.73 0.18 6.23
CA LEU A 47 12.84 -0.44 5.26
C LEU A 47 12.65 -1.94 5.47
N SER A 48 13.52 -2.62 6.22
CA SER A 48 13.36 -4.05 6.48
C SER A 48 12.03 -4.37 7.18
N LYS A 49 11.51 -3.44 7.99
CA LYS A 49 10.23 -3.58 8.71
C LYS A 49 9.12 -2.68 8.16
N ALA A 50 9.43 -1.69 7.31
CA ALA A 50 8.46 -0.74 6.79
C ALA A 50 7.45 -1.38 5.81
N LYS A 51 6.21 -0.90 5.84
CA LYS A 51 5.18 -1.20 4.82
C LYS A 51 5.12 -0.03 3.83
N LEU A 52 5.29 -0.31 2.53
CA LEU A 52 5.21 0.70 1.47
C LEU A 52 3.78 0.76 0.90
N ASN A 53 2.81 1.13 1.72
CA ASN A 53 1.45 1.34 1.25
C ASN A 53 1.33 2.67 0.52
N CYS A 54 1.01 2.63 -0.77
CA CYS A 54 0.66 3.84 -1.50
C CYS A 54 -0.78 4.26 -1.17
N SER A 55 -1.00 5.56 -1.02
CA SER A 55 -2.33 6.14 -0.83
C SER A 55 -2.67 7.18 -1.89
N CYS A 56 -1.95 7.21 -3.02
CA CYS A 56 -2.24 8.13 -4.12
C CYS A 56 -3.60 7.85 -4.78
N THR A 57 -4.04 8.80 -5.59
CA THR A 57 -5.29 8.74 -6.37
C THR A 57 -5.36 7.50 -7.26
N MET A 58 -4.25 7.08 -7.88
CA MET A 58 -4.24 5.84 -8.68
C MET A 58 -4.40 4.58 -7.83
N CYS A 59 -3.61 4.42 -6.75
CA CYS A 59 -3.63 3.20 -5.95
C CYS A 59 -4.87 3.06 -5.06
N LYS A 60 -5.54 4.16 -4.73
CA LYS A 60 -6.77 4.18 -3.93
C LYS A 60 -7.91 4.89 -4.68
N TYR A 61 -8.03 4.62 -5.98
CA TYR A 61 -8.99 5.26 -6.88
C TYR A 61 -10.41 5.28 -6.30
N GLU A 62 -10.97 4.12 -5.97
CA GLU A 62 -12.33 4.03 -5.40
C GLU A 62 -12.51 4.88 -4.14
N LYS A 63 -11.49 4.97 -3.28
CA LYS A 63 -11.58 5.77 -2.05
C LYS A 63 -11.55 7.26 -2.35
N HIS A 64 -10.68 7.70 -3.26
CA HIS A 64 -10.51 9.12 -3.61
C HIS A 64 -11.69 9.65 -4.42
N PHE A 65 -12.25 8.84 -5.30
CA PHE A 65 -13.42 9.18 -6.12
C PHE A 65 -14.74 8.67 -5.51
N GLN A 66 -14.71 8.22 -4.25
CA GLN A 66 -15.88 7.79 -3.48
C GLN A 66 -16.78 6.78 -4.21
N ILE A 67 -16.16 5.89 -4.99
CA ILE A 67 -16.89 4.90 -5.77
C ILE A 67 -17.48 3.87 -4.81
N PRO A 68 -18.80 3.71 -4.78
CA PRO A 68 -19.45 2.79 -3.86
C PRO A 68 -19.09 1.36 -4.23
N LYS A 69 -18.61 0.62 -3.24
CA LYS A 69 -18.26 -0.80 -3.39
C LYS A 69 -19.50 -1.64 -3.65
N PRO A 70 -19.39 -2.77 -4.37
CA PRO A 70 -20.52 -3.65 -4.63
C PRO A 70 -21.28 -4.08 -3.37
N ALA A 71 -20.56 -4.35 -2.26
CA ALA A 71 -21.17 -4.71 -0.99
C ALA A 71 -21.97 -3.57 -0.35
N VAL A 72 -21.57 -2.31 -0.57
CA VAL A 72 -22.33 -1.15 -0.10
C VAL A 72 -23.58 -0.99 -0.95
N LYS A 73 -23.45 -1.09 -2.28
CA LYS A 73 -24.58 -1.03 -3.22
C LYS A 73 -25.64 -2.09 -2.92
N SER A 74 -25.24 -3.35 -2.78
CA SER A 74 -26.17 -4.44 -2.46
C SER A 74 -26.94 -4.20 -1.17
N LYS A 75 -26.29 -3.65 -0.13
CA LYS A 75 -26.98 -3.29 1.11
C LYS A 75 -27.96 -2.13 0.92
N THR A 76 -27.56 -1.09 0.19
CA THR A 76 -28.47 0.04 -0.07
C THR A 76 -29.68 -0.39 -0.90
N ASP A 77 -29.49 -1.30 -1.85
CA ASP A 77 -30.57 -1.80 -2.71
C ASP A 77 -31.57 -2.63 -1.89
N LEU A 78 -31.09 -3.50 -1.00
CA LEU A 78 -31.94 -4.25 -0.07
C LEU A 78 -32.72 -3.32 0.86
N MET A 79 -32.06 -2.35 1.47
CA MET A 79 -32.73 -1.36 2.33
C MET A 79 -33.82 -0.59 1.57
N GLN A 80 -33.56 -0.21 0.31
CA GLN A 80 -34.57 0.45 -0.53
C GLN A 80 -35.74 -0.47 -0.86
N GLN A 81 -35.50 -1.76 -1.04
CA GLN A 81 -36.56 -2.74 -1.26
C GLN A 81 -37.43 -2.91 -0.01
N GLU A 82 -36.83 -3.06 1.17
CA GLU A 82 -37.55 -3.16 2.44
C GLU A 82 -38.42 -1.92 2.72
N LEU A 83 -37.89 -0.72 2.44
CA LEU A 83 -38.67 0.52 2.58
C LEU A 83 -39.86 0.55 1.61
N LYS A 84 -39.66 0.13 0.36
CA LYS A 84 -40.75 0.06 -0.62
C LYS A 84 -41.84 -0.92 -0.17
N GLU A 85 -41.45 -2.09 0.32
CA GLU A 85 -42.38 -3.10 0.85
C GLU A 85 -43.13 -2.62 2.09
N TYR A 86 -42.53 -1.75 2.93
CA TYR A 86 -43.19 -1.20 4.11
C TYR A 86 -44.22 -0.12 3.79
N PHE A 87 -43.98 0.71 2.77
CA PHE A 87 -44.83 1.85 2.40
C PHE A 87 -45.88 1.52 1.32
N LEU A 88 -45.83 0.35 0.70
CA LEU A 88 -46.84 -0.19 -0.23
C LEU A 88 -47.83 -1.09 0.51
#